data_AF-A0A376U7M9-F1
#
_entry.id   AF-A0A376U7M9-F1
#
_cell.length_a   1.000
_cell.length_b   1.000
_cell.length_c   1.000
_cell.angle_alpha   90.00
_cell.angle_beta   90.00
_cell.angle_gamma   90.00
#
_symmetry.space_group_name_H-M   'P 1'
#
loop_
_entity.id
_entity.type
_entity.pdbx_description
1 polymer ?
#
loop_
_entity_poly.entity_id
_entity_poly.type
_entity_poly.pdbx_seq_one_letter_code
_entity_poly.pdbx_strand_id
1 'polypeptide(L)'
;MFIYKVTNPGAEFYISSGKSSHVFGEGGCHYYFNGVKQPSHLIFLNNDNRNPETINVSSFTDTSEEVKIFSNVKGNKCTLKFIWSYGSFELTLRPKSSSRADLNTSETKISLSNDALLLRDIFELSKQTSGDVLIYNTLWQYH
;
A
#
# COMPACT_ATOMS: atom_id res chain seq x y z
N MET A 1 -13.49 1.77 -14.00
CA MET A 1 -13.21 1.14 -12.69
C MET A 1 -13.29 -0.37 -12.84
N PHE A 2 -12.38 -1.11 -12.22
CA PHE A 2 -12.43 -2.57 -12.11
C PHE A 2 -12.72 -2.99 -10.67
N ILE A 3 -13.39 -4.14 -10.52
CA ILE A 3 -13.72 -4.75 -9.23
C ILE A 3 -13.23 -6.19 -9.26
N TYR A 4 -12.36 -6.54 -8.32
CA TYR A 4 -11.77 -7.87 -8.20
C TYR A 4 -12.13 -8.46 -6.84
N LYS A 5 -12.60 -9.71 -6.83
CA LYS A 5 -12.79 -10.48 -5.60
C LYS A 5 -11.83 -11.66 -5.64
N VAL A 6 -10.83 -11.63 -4.76
CA VAL A 6 -9.86 -12.71 -4.65
C VAL A 6 -10.47 -13.84 -3.83
N THR A 7 -10.40 -15.05 -4.37
CA THR A 7 -10.91 -16.27 -3.72
C THR A 7 -9.79 -17.25 -3.37
N ASN A 8 -8.60 -17.08 -3.94
CA ASN A 8 -7.45 -17.94 -3.69
C ASN A 8 -6.42 -17.20 -2.81
N PRO A 9 -6.10 -17.72 -1.60
CA PRO A 9 -4.99 -17.21 -0.79
C PRO A 9 -3.66 -17.22 -1.56
N GLY A 10 -2.76 -16.30 -1.25
CA GLY A 10 -1.44 -16.24 -1.88
C GLY A 10 -1.42 -15.71 -3.32
N ALA A 11 -2.58 -15.36 -3.88
CA ALA A 11 -2.67 -14.94 -5.28
C ALA A 11 -1.92 -13.62 -5.54
N GLU A 12 -1.30 -13.55 -6.72
CA GLU A 12 -0.63 -12.37 -7.24
C GLU A 12 -1.58 -11.53 -8.11
N PHE A 13 -1.61 -10.23 -7.85
CA PHE A 13 -2.49 -9.27 -8.53
C PHE A 13 -1.69 -8.13 -9.14
N TYR A 14 -1.72 -8.00 -10.46
CA TYR A 14 -1.22 -6.83 -11.15
C TYR A 14 -2.33 -5.79 -11.27
N ILE A 15 -2.19 -4.68 -10.55
CA ILE A 15 -3.19 -3.62 -10.53
C ILE A 15 -3.13 -2.83 -11.84
N SER A 16 -4.30 -2.54 -12.41
CA SER A 16 -4.40 -1.82 -13.69
C SER A 16 -3.85 -0.40 -13.59
N SER A 17 -2.88 -0.06 -14.45
CA SER A 17 -2.37 1.32 -14.55
C SER A 17 -3.34 2.28 -15.27
N GLY A 18 -4.32 1.76 -16.00
CA GLY A 18 -5.24 2.56 -16.82
C GLY A 18 -6.63 2.79 -16.22
N LYS A 19 -7.03 2.04 -15.19
CA LYS A 19 -8.35 2.15 -14.56
C LYS A 19 -8.27 1.98 -13.05
N SER A 20 -9.02 2.81 -12.31
CA SER A 20 -9.18 2.64 -10.86
C SER A 20 -9.65 1.23 -10.53
N SER A 21 -9.20 0.68 -9.41
CA SER A 21 -9.46 -0.71 -9.04
C SER A 21 -9.89 -0.81 -7.58
N HIS A 22 -10.93 -1.60 -7.33
CA HIS A 22 -11.32 -2.08 -6.01
C HIS A 22 -10.97 -3.56 -5.92
N VAL A 23 -10.11 -3.94 -4.97
CA VAL A 23 -9.68 -5.32 -4.79
C VAL A 23 -10.08 -5.81 -3.41
N PHE A 24 -10.84 -6.90 -3.36
CA PHE A 24 -11.18 -7.60 -2.13
C PHE A 24 -10.23 -8.77 -1.94
N GLY A 25 -9.16 -8.52 -1.17
CA GLY A 25 -8.03 -9.41 -0.93
C GLY A 25 -8.34 -10.71 -0.21
N GLU A 26 -7.36 -11.60 -0.19
CA GLU A 26 -7.38 -12.83 0.60
C GLU A 26 -6.03 -13.01 1.33
N GLY A 27 -5.96 -13.91 2.31
CA GLY A 27 -4.73 -14.13 3.08
C GLY A 27 -3.51 -14.40 2.20
N GLY A 28 -2.38 -13.76 2.49
CA GLY A 28 -1.12 -13.94 1.77
C GLY A 28 -1.06 -13.33 0.37
N CYS A 29 -2.07 -12.59 -0.10
CA CYS A 29 -2.04 -12.00 -1.44
C CYS A 29 -0.88 -11.01 -1.65
N HIS A 30 -0.41 -10.95 -2.90
CA HIS A 30 0.62 -10.02 -3.36
C HIS A 30 0.04 -9.05 -4.40
N TYR A 31 0.14 -7.75 -4.16
CA TYR A 31 -0.40 -6.70 -5.03
C TYR A 31 0.75 -5.92 -5.68
N TYR A 32 0.85 -5.99 -6.99
CA TYR A 32 1.89 -5.34 -7.79
C TYR A 32 1.33 -4.14 -8.51
N PHE A 33 2.10 -3.06 -8.49
CA PHE A 33 1.78 -1.84 -9.22
C PHE A 33 2.86 -1.58 -10.27
N ASN A 34 2.50 -0.91 -11.36
CA ASN A 34 3.48 -0.45 -12.34
C ASN A 34 3.97 0.94 -11.94
N GLY A 35 5.27 1.21 -12.09
CA GLY A 35 5.93 2.49 -11.78
C GLY A 35 5.59 3.64 -12.73
N VAL A 36 4.30 3.82 -13.04
CA VAL A 36 3.80 4.80 -14.00
C VAL A 36 2.65 5.59 -13.38
N LYS A 37 2.29 6.71 -14.00
CA LYS A 37 1.11 7.48 -13.59
C LYS A 37 -0.14 6.61 -13.77
N GLN A 38 -0.94 6.49 -12.72
CA GLN A 38 -2.11 5.63 -12.69
C GLN A 38 -3.22 6.25 -11.81
N PRO A 39 -4.49 5.86 -11.97
CA PRO A 39 -5.58 6.36 -11.14
C PRO A 39 -5.47 5.82 -9.70
N SER A 40 -6.27 6.36 -8.78
CA SER A 40 -6.30 5.87 -7.40
C SER A 40 -6.92 4.47 -7.29
N HIS A 41 -6.44 3.70 -6.31
CA HIS A 41 -6.86 2.32 -6.06
C HIS A 41 -7.31 2.13 -4.62
N LEU A 42 -8.17 1.13 -4.40
CA LEU A 42 -8.65 0.72 -3.09
C LEU A 42 -8.46 -0.78 -2.92
N ILE A 43 -7.71 -1.17 -1.90
CA ILE A 43 -7.52 -2.57 -1.52
C ILE A 43 -8.16 -2.80 -0.16
N PHE A 44 -9.04 -3.79 -0.13
CA PHE A 44 -9.66 -4.33 1.06
C PHE A 44 -8.85 -5.56 1.50
N LEU A 45 -7.98 -5.37 2.47
CA LEU A 45 -7.06 -6.37 3.01
C LEU A 45 -7.84 -7.42 3.83
N ASN A 46 -7.53 -8.70 3.64
CA ASN A 46 -8.01 -9.75 4.54
C ASN A 46 -7.46 -9.57 5.96
N ASN A 47 -6.27 -8.99 6.09
CA ASN A 47 -5.61 -8.62 7.34
C ASN A 47 -5.46 -9.82 8.31
N ASP A 48 -4.96 -10.94 7.80
CA ASP A 48 -4.59 -12.10 8.59
C ASP A 48 -3.08 -12.10 8.84
N ASN A 49 -2.66 -11.81 10.08
CA ASN A 49 -1.24 -11.77 10.44
C ASN A 49 -0.55 -13.15 10.37
N ARG A 50 -1.30 -14.27 10.31
CA ARG A 50 -0.68 -15.58 10.06
C ARG A 50 -0.18 -15.73 8.63
N ASN A 51 -0.84 -15.05 7.70
CA ASN A 51 -0.51 -15.03 6.27
C ASN A 51 -0.61 -13.58 5.78
N PRO A 52 0.35 -12.71 6.16
CA PRO A 52 0.26 -11.29 5.88
C PRO A 52 0.30 -11.04 4.37
N GLU A 53 -0.52 -10.08 3.94
CA GLU A 53 -0.54 -9.62 2.56
C GLU A 53 0.69 -8.73 2.25
N THR A 54 1.06 -8.64 0.98
CA THR A 54 2.18 -7.81 0.50
C THR A 54 1.71 -6.82 -0.55
N ILE A 55 1.91 -5.54 -0.30
CA ILE A 55 1.72 -4.44 -1.24
C ILE A 55 3.09 -4.11 -1.84
N ASN A 56 3.34 -4.59 -3.06
CA ASN A 56 4.61 -4.38 -3.73
C ASN A 56 4.59 -3.12 -4.59
N VAL A 57 5.37 -2.13 -4.17
CA VAL A 57 5.55 -0.84 -4.84
C VAL A 57 7.01 -0.60 -5.24
N SER A 58 7.81 -1.67 -5.32
CA SER A 58 9.22 -1.59 -5.69
C SER A 58 9.43 -0.90 -7.04
N SER A 59 8.50 -1.07 -7.99
CA SER A 59 8.53 -0.40 -9.30
C SER A 59 8.54 1.13 -9.23
N PHE A 60 8.06 1.73 -8.14
CA PHE A 60 8.13 3.18 -7.90
C PHE A 60 9.40 3.58 -7.14
N THR A 61 10.05 2.65 -6.46
CA THR A 61 11.16 2.95 -5.55
C THR A 61 12.51 2.53 -6.13
N ASP A 62 12.52 1.67 -7.16
CA ASP A 62 13.69 1.24 -7.93
C ASP A 62 13.87 2.13 -9.16
N THR A 63 14.24 3.38 -8.91
CA THR A 63 14.39 4.40 -9.95
C THR A 63 15.43 5.44 -9.55
N SER A 64 16.06 6.08 -10.54
CA SER A 64 16.93 7.24 -10.34
C SER A 64 16.17 8.53 -10.01
N GLU A 65 14.85 8.52 -10.22
CA GLU A 65 13.97 9.66 -9.95
C GLU A 65 13.64 9.79 -8.46
N GLU A 66 13.49 11.02 -7.97
CA GLU A 66 13.00 11.24 -6.61
C GLU A 66 11.54 10.79 -6.50
N VAL A 67 11.30 9.79 -5.65
CA VAL A 67 9.96 9.33 -5.29
C VAL A 67 9.73 9.53 -3.81
N LYS A 68 8.59 10.14 -3.48
CA LYS A 68 8.12 10.33 -2.11
C LYS A 68 6.85 9.55 -1.90
N ILE A 69 6.80 8.78 -0.81
CA ILE A 69 5.58 8.11 -0.36
C ILE A 69 5.18 8.70 0.97
N PHE A 70 3.97 9.24 1.01
CA PHE A 70 3.35 9.74 2.22
C PHE A 70 2.25 8.80 2.67
N SER A 71 2.10 8.60 3.98
CA SER A 71 0.96 7.92 4.56
C SER A 71 0.02 8.91 5.26
N ASN A 72 -1.27 8.67 5.13
CA ASN A 72 -2.31 9.36 5.87
C ASN A 72 -3.23 8.32 6.52
N VAL A 73 -3.24 8.26 7.86
CA VAL A 73 -4.07 7.33 8.62
C VAL A 73 -5.25 8.07 9.23
N LYS A 74 -6.47 7.57 9.00
CA LYS A 74 -7.72 8.10 9.58
C LYS A 74 -8.65 6.97 9.97
N GLY A 75 -8.77 6.72 11.28
CA GLY A 75 -9.49 5.54 11.79
C GLY A 75 -8.83 4.25 11.30
N ASN A 76 -9.62 3.23 10.97
CA ASN A 76 -9.13 1.95 10.46
C ASN A 76 -8.90 1.97 8.92
N LYS A 77 -8.20 3.00 8.44
CA LYS A 77 -7.89 3.24 7.02
C LYS A 77 -6.52 3.91 6.91
N CYS A 78 -5.71 3.42 5.97
CA CYS A 78 -4.45 4.06 5.58
C CYS A 78 -4.51 4.44 4.10
N THR A 79 -4.09 5.64 3.75
CA THR A 79 -3.90 6.08 2.36
C THR A 79 -2.42 6.33 2.13
N LEU A 80 -1.85 5.67 1.14
CA LEU A 80 -0.49 5.90 0.66
C LEU A 80 -0.56 6.80 -0.57
N LYS A 81 0.15 7.92 -0.54
CA LYS A 81 0.23 8.90 -1.63
C LYS A 81 1.63 8.88 -2.21
N PHE A 82 1.72 8.53 -3.48
CA PHE A 82 2.96 8.43 -4.23
C PHE A 82 3.12 9.71 -5.05
N ILE A 83 4.28 10.34 -4.99
CA ILE A 83 4.60 11.58 -5.72
C ILE A 83 5.99 11.44 -6.34
N TRP A 84 6.09 11.72 -7.64
CA TRP A 84 7.35 11.74 -8.38
C TRP A 84 7.23 12.65 -9.62
N SER A 85 8.29 12.75 -10.42
CA SER A 85 8.39 13.68 -11.57
C SER A 85 7.27 13.52 -12.62
N TYR A 86 6.73 12.31 -12.82
CA TYR A 86 5.67 12.06 -13.81
C TYR A 86 4.24 12.14 -13.24
N GLY A 87 4.09 12.44 -11.95
CA GLY A 87 2.78 12.70 -11.33
C GLY A 87 2.61 12.08 -9.94
N SER A 88 1.36 11.78 -9.61
CA SER A 88 0.99 11.20 -8.32
C SER A 88 -0.22 10.28 -8.46
N PHE A 89 -0.36 9.36 -7.51
CA PHE A 89 -1.58 8.59 -7.30
C PHE A 89 -1.72 8.20 -5.82
N GLU A 90 -2.91 7.74 -5.46
CA GLU A 90 -3.22 7.28 -4.11
C GLU A 90 -3.63 5.81 -4.10
N LEU A 91 -3.13 5.08 -3.11
CA LEU A 91 -3.57 3.74 -2.75
C LEU A 91 -4.24 3.81 -1.38
N THR A 92 -5.51 3.46 -1.31
CA THR A 92 -6.21 3.34 -0.03
C THR A 92 -6.29 1.88 0.40
N LEU A 93 -5.96 1.63 1.67
CA LEU A 93 -6.03 0.34 2.34
C LEU A 93 -7.14 0.38 3.40
N ARG A 94 -7.98 -0.65 3.39
CA ARG A 94 -9.05 -0.88 4.37
C ARG A 94 -9.10 -2.35 4.76
N PRO A 95 -9.62 -2.70 5.95
CA PRO A 95 -9.96 -4.09 6.22
C PRO A 95 -11.13 -4.54 5.33
N LYS A 96 -11.11 -5.79 4.86
CA LYS A 96 -12.19 -6.42 4.08
C LYS A 96 -13.48 -6.63 4.87
N SER A 97 -13.36 -6.73 6.19
CA SER A 97 -14.47 -6.94 7.12
C SER A 97 -14.18 -6.22 8.44
N SER A 98 -15.23 -5.71 9.09
CA SER A 98 -15.15 -5.17 10.46
C SER A 98 -14.87 -6.24 11.52
N SER A 99 -15.03 -7.53 11.19
CA SER A 99 -14.71 -8.65 12.08
C SER A 99 -13.24 -9.06 12.06
N ARG A 100 -12.43 -8.51 11.14
CA ARG A 100 -10.98 -8.72 11.10
C ARG A 100 -10.29 -7.71 12.02
N ALA A 101 -9.06 -8.03 12.41
CA ALA A 101 -8.26 -7.15 13.27
C ALA A 101 -8.13 -5.74 12.66
N ASP A 102 -7.95 -4.74 13.51
CA ASP A 102 -7.69 -3.38 13.07
C ASP A 102 -6.35 -3.30 12.32
N LEU A 103 -6.28 -2.46 11.30
CA LEU A 103 -5.08 -2.28 10.48
C LEU A 103 -3.90 -1.72 11.28
N ASN A 104 -4.14 -1.12 12.45
CA ASN A 104 -3.09 -0.69 13.38
C ASN A 104 -2.29 -1.86 14.00
N THR A 105 -2.77 -3.09 13.88
CA THR A 105 -2.06 -4.32 14.28
C THR A 105 -1.60 -5.15 13.08
N SER A 106 -1.77 -4.63 11.87
CA SER A 106 -1.53 -5.38 10.63
C SER A 106 -0.05 -5.64 10.38
N GLU A 107 0.27 -6.90 10.08
CA GLU A 107 1.59 -7.31 9.58
C GLU A 107 1.67 -7.27 8.04
N THR A 108 0.69 -6.64 7.37
CA THR A 108 0.75 -6.39 5.93
C THR A 108 2.01 -5.60 5.60
N LYS A 109 2.76 -6.09 4.62
CA LYS A 109 4.04 -5.51 4.20
C LYS A 109 3.82 -4.53 3.07
N ILE A 110 4.40 -3.34 3.16
CA ILE A 110 4.59 -2.43 2.04
C ILE A 110 6.02 -2.66 1.54
N SER A 111 6.17 -3.46 0.50
CA SER A 111 7.48 -3.80 -0.08
C SER A 111 7.98 -2.68 -0.98
N LEU A 112 9.16 -2.18 -0.63
CA LEU A 112 9.98 -1.21 -1.34
C LEU A 112 11.14 -1.95 -2.02
N SER A 113 12.01 -1.26 -2.76
CA SER A 113 13.11 -1.92 -3.49
C SER A 113 14.03 -2.77 -2.63
N ASN A 114 14.47 -2.23 -1.49
CA ASN A 114 15.47 -2.87 -0.62
C ASN A 114 14.98 -3.07 0.82
N ASP A 115 13.72 -2.77 1.09
CA ASP A 115 13.16 -2.79 2.45
C ASP A 115 11.65 -3.04 2.42
N ALA A 116 11.06 -3.26 3.59
CA ALA A 116 9.61 -3.33 3.75
C ALA A 116 9.17 -2.64 5.03
N LEU A 117 8.11 -1.85 4.93
CA LEU A 117 7.44 -1.27 6.09
C LEU A 117 6.23 -2.11 6.47
N LEU A 118 6.03 -2.37 7.76
CA LEU A 118 4.78 -2.98 8.22
C LEU A 118 3.70 -1.90 8.34
N LEU A 119 2.47 -2.27 7.98
CA LEU A 119 1.35 -1.36 8.06
C LEU A 119 1.10 -0.90 9.51
N ARG A 120 1.29 -1.75 10.52
CA ARG A 120 1.22 -1.34 11.94
C ARG A 120 2.21 -0.23 12.30
N ASP A 121 3.41 -0.23 11.71
CA ASP A 121 4.43 0.78 12.01
C ASP A 121 4.05 2.12 11.39
N ILE A 122 3.46 2.11 10.18
CA ILE A 122 2.87 3.31 9.54
C ILE A 122 1.76 3.90 10.41
N PHE A 123 0.91 3.04 11.00
CA PHE A 123 -0.13 3.48 11.93
C PHE A 123 0.46 4.10 13.20
N GLU A 124 1.53 3.51 13.76
CA GLU A 124 2.21 4.04 14.94
C GLU A 124 2.82 5.42 14.66
N LEU A 125 3.56 5.56 13.55
CA LEU A 125 4.14 6.84 13.12
C LEU A 125 3.07 7.93 12.94
N SER A 126 1.92 7.54 12.37
CA SER A 126 0.82 8.47 12.12
C SER A 126 0.12 8.97 13.39
N LYS A 127 0.32 8.36 14.56
CA LYS A 127 -0.23 8.88 15.84
C LYS A 127 0.40 10.20 16.26
N GLN A 128 1.60 10.49 15.76
CA GLN A 128 2.39 11.67 16.14
C GLN A 128 2.01 12.92 15.32
N THR A 129 1.11 12.81 14.34
CA THR A 129 0.69 13.92 13.48
C THR A 129 -0.77 13.81 13.06
N SER A 130 -1.38 14.93 12.69
CA SER A 130 -2.74 14.99 12.14
C SER A 130 -2.78 15.00 10.61
N GLY A 131 -1.62 14.93 9.94
CA GLY A 131 -1.46 15.08 8.50
C GLY A 131 -0.72 13.92 7.81
N ASP A 132 -0.22 14.21 6.61
CA ASP A 132 0.59 13.28 5.84
C ASP A 132 1.96 13.08 6.52
N VAL A 133 2.37 11.82 6.70
CA VAL A 133 3.70 11.43 7.18
C VAL A 133 4.53 10.97 5.99
N LEU A 134 5.72 11.51 5.80
CA LEU A 134 6.68 10.99 4.81
C LEU A 134 7.25 9.66 5.33
N ILE A 135 6.94 8.56 4.65
CA ILE A 135 7.39 7.21 5.05
C ILE A 135 8.48 6.65 4.14
N TYR A 136 8.68 7.25 2.97
CA TYR A 136 9.75 6.87 2.06
C TYR A 136 10.18 8.06 1.20
N ASN A 137 11.49 8.19 0.99
CA ASN A 137 12.09 9.03 -0.04
C ASN A 137 13.27 8.27 -0.67
N THR A 138 13.32 8.17 -2.01
CA THR A 138 14.45 7.54 -2.72
C THR A 138 15.80 8.15 -2.32
N LEU A 139 15.86 9.44 -2.01
CA LEU A 139 17.09 10.11 -1.58
C LEU A 139 17.61 9.64 -0.21
N TRP A 140 16.78 8.99 0.62
CA TRP A 140 17.22 8.42 1.90
C TRP A 140 17.96 7.09 1.75
N GLN A 141 17.92 6.45 0.58
CA GLN A 141 18.61 5.18 0.36
C GLN A 141 20.12 5.33 0.08
N TYR A 142 20.57 6.55 -0.23
CA TYR A 142 21.98 6.84 -0.57
C TYR A 142 22.76 7.51 0.57
N HIS A 143 22.21 7.47 1.80
CA HIS A 143 22.81 8.00 3.02
C HIS A 143 22.85 6.92 4.11
#